data_AF-A0A2Z5FYQ6-F1
#
_entry.id   AF-A0A2Z5FYQ6-F1
#
_cell.length_a   1.000
_cell.length_b   1.000
_cell.length_c   1.000
_cell.angle_alpha   90.00
_cell.angle_beta   90.00
_cell.angle_gamma   90.00
#
_symmetry.space_group_name_H-M   'P 1'
#
loop_
_entity.id
_entity.type
_entity.pdbx_description
1 polymer ?
#
loop_
_entity_poly.entity_id
_entity_poly.type
_entity_poly.pdbx_seq_one_letter_code
_entity_poly.pdbx_strand_id
1 'polypeptide(L)' 'MKLIALHDRNGKIFAAAKYSAANAGPIPIAGEGTEVTEINLKPEHAQLKLYHLCQRFRVHAESHQLVEHGTGQT' A
#
# COMPACT_ATOMS: atom_id res chain seq x y z
N MET A 1 -4.98 6.23 -10.08
CA MET A 1 -5.60 6.09 -8.75
C MET A 1 -4.49 5.80 -7.75
N LYS A 2 -4.58 6.32 -6.54
CA LYS A 2 -3.52 6.15 -5.53
C LYS A 2 -3.99 5.19 -4.44
N LEU A 3 -3.07 4.48 -3.82
CA LEU A 3 -3.27 3.73 -2.60
C LEU A 3 -2.44 4.41 -1.51
N ILE A 4 -3.09 4.82 -0.43
CA ILE A 4 -2.40 5.19 0.79
C ILE A 4 -2.28 3.93 1.62
N ALA A 5 -1.07 3.51 1.99
CA ALA A 5 -0.82 2.30 2.75
C ALA A 5 -0.02 2.64 4.01
N LEU A 6 -0.51 2.17 5.17
CA LEU A 6 0.23 2.12 6.42
C LEU A 6 0.93 0.75 6.50
N HIS A 7 2.25 0.72 6.61
CA HIS A 7 3.02 -0.51 6.66
C HIS A 7 4.17 -0.49 7.67
N ASP A 8 4.68 -1.66 8.05
CA ASP A 8 5.93 -1.76 8.82
C ASP A 8 7.17 -1.63 7.92
N ARG A 9 8.36 -1.64 8.56
CA ARG A 9 9.66 -1.65 7.88
C ARG A 9 9.89 -2.81 6.89
N ASN A 10 9.10 -3.89 6.99
CA ASN A 10 9.19 -5.04 6.08
C ASN A 10 8.19 -4.93 4.91
N GLY A 11 7.42 -3.84 4.86
CA GLY A 11 6.39 -3.59 3.86
C GLY A 11 5.04 -4.22 4.16
N LYS A 12 4.85 -4.85 5.33
CA LYS A 12 3.56 -5.47 5.67
C LYS A 12 2.51 -4.39 5.87
N ILE A 13 1.43 -4.46 5.10
CA ILE A 13 0.34 -3.48 5.13
C ILE A 13 -0.60 -3.79 6.31
N PHE A 14 -0.81 -2.81 7.19
CA PHE A 14 -1.77 -2.88 8.29
C PHE A 14 -3.11 -2.23 7.95
N ALA A 15 -3.05 -1.13 7.20
CA ALA A 15 -4.22 -0.41 6.73
C ALA A 15 -3.94 0.17 5.35
N ALA A 16 -4.96 0.25 4.50
CA ALA A 16 -4.83 0.95 3.24
C ALA A 16 -6.15 1.63 2.84
N ALA A 17 -6.06 2.64 1.99
CA ALA A 17 -7.21 3.32 1.42
C ALA A 17 -6.93 3.67 -0.03
N LYS A 18 -7.91 3.42 -0.92
CA LYS A 18 -7.87 3.95 -2.28
C LYS A 18 -8.17 5.44 -2.22
N TYR A 19 -7.22 6.26 -2.63
CA TYR A 19 -7.36 7.70 -2.68
C TYR A 19 -7.66 8.18 -4.11
N SER A 20 -8.71 8.99 -4.21
CA SER A 20 -9.06 9.78 -5.39
C SER A 20 -9.57 11.14 -4.92
N ALA A 21 -9.52 12.15 -5.79
CA ALA A 21 -10.01 13.49 -5.45
C ALA A 21 -11.49 13.51 -5.01
N ALA A 22 -12.28 12.51 -5.45
CA ALA A 22 -13.68 12.35 -5.05
C ALA A 22 -13.84 11.71 -3.65
N ASN A 23 -12.80 11.07 -3.11
CA ASN A 23 -12.82 10.33 -1.85
C ASN A 23 -11.61 10.73 -0.98
N ALA A 24 -11.48 12.03 -0.70
CA ALA A 24 -10.48 12.55 0.22
C ALA A 24 -10.94 12.29 1.67
N GLY A 25 -10.84 11.04 2.11
CA GLY A 25 -11.00 10.66 3.50
C GLY A 25 -9.76 11.02 4.35
N PRO A 26 -9.83 10.87 5.67
CA PRO A 26 -8.69 11.11 6.54
C PRO A 26 -7.52 10.21 6.16
N ILE A 27 -6.33 10.82 6.03
CA ILE A 27 -5.07 10.11 5.78
C ILE A 27 -4.62 9.49 7.12
N PRO A 28 -4.34 8.19 7.19
CA PRO A 28 -3.82 7.57 8.40
C PRO A 28 -2.50 8.23 8.82
N ILE A 29 -2.28 8.39 10.13
CA ILE A 29 -1.02 8.88 10.70
C ILE A 29 -0.19 7.65 11.11
N ALA A 30 1.09 7.63 10.74
CA ALA A 30 2.01 6.58 11.16
C ALA A 30 2.29 6.66 12.66
N GLY A 31 2.18 5.51 13.35
CA GLY A 31 2.73 5.33 14.69
C GLY A 31 4.20 4.90 14.63
N GLU A 32 4.84 4.79 15.78
CA GLU A 32 6.23 4.33 15.87
C GLU A 32 6.41 2.94 15.22
N GLY A 33 7.46 2.80 14.39
CA GLY A 33 7.76 1.56 13.66
C GLY A 33 6.89 1.31 12.42
N THR A 34 6.03 2.26 12.04
CA THR A 34 5.22 2.21 10.80
C THR A 34 5.47 3.42 9.92
N GLU A 35 5.15 3.30 8.65
CA GLU A 35 5.24 4.36 7.65
C GLU A 35 3.96 4.43 6.82
N VAL A 36 3.61 5.64 6.38
CA VAL A 36 2.50 5.89 5.46
C VAL A 36 3.08 6.26 4.11
N THR A 37 2.79 5.44 3.10
CA THR A 37 3.27 5.65 1.74
C THR A 37 2.11 5.82 0.78
N GLU A 38 2.26 6.76 -0.14
CA GLU A 38 1.38 6.93 -1.28
C GLU A 38 1.92 6.16 -2.48
N ILE A 39 1.11 5.23 -3.00
CA ILE A 39 1.49 4.32 -4.07
C ILE A 39 0.60 4.58 -5.29
N ASN A 40 1.23 4.77 -6.44
CA ASN A 40 0.51 4.80 -7.71
C ASN A 40 0.09 3.37 -8.09
N LEU A 41 -1.21 3.10 -8.09
CA LEU A 41 -1.72 1.79 -8.49
C LEU A 41 -1.63 1.64 -10.01
N LYS A 42 -1.01 0.53 -10.45
CA LYS A 42 -1.15 0.03 -11.82
C LYS A 42 -2.62 -0.32 -12.11
N PRO A 43 -3.06 -0.27 -13.38
CA PRO A 43 -4.44 -0.60 -13.75
C PRO A 43 -4.89 -1.99 -13.25
N GLU A 44 -4.01 -2.99 -13.33
CA GLU A 44 -4.25 -4.34 -12.81
C GLU A 44 -4.52 -4.39 -11.31
N HIS A 45 -3.82 -3.58 -10.51
CA HIS A 45 -4.02 -3.50 -9.06
C HIS A 45 -5.27 -2.71 -8.69
N ALA A 46 -5.65 -1.71 -9.50
CA ALA A 46 -6.81 -0.87 -9.23
C ALA A 46 -8.13 -1.65 -9.25
N GLN A 47 -8.20 -2.74 -10.02
CA GLN A 47 -9.36 -3.64 -10.12
C GLN A 47 -9.50 -4.57 -8.90
N LEU A 48 -8.41 -4.81 -8.15
CA LEU A 48 -8.45 -5.68 -6.98
C LEU A 48 -9.21 -5.01 -5.82
N LYS A 49 -9.95 -5.82 -5.07
CA LYS A 49 -10.50 -5.42 -3.77
C LYS A 49 -9.36 -5.13 -2.80
N LEU A 50 -9.57 -4.19 -1.88
CA LEU A 50 -8.52 -3.71 -0.99
C LEU A 50 -7.91 -4.83 -0.12
N TYR A 51 -8.74 -5.75 0.37
CA TYR A 51 -8.25 -6.89 1.15
C TYR A 51 -7.33 -7.81 0.32
N HIS A 52 -7.62 -8.03 -0.97
CA HIS A 52 -6.76 -8.83 -1.84
C HIS A 52 -5.41 -8.16 -2.08
N LEU A 53 -5.40 -6.82 -2.22
CA LEU A 53 -4.14 -6.08 -2.33
C LEU A 53 -3.28 -6.28 -1.08
N CYS A 54 -3.86 -6.13 0.11
CA CYS A 54 -3.12 -6.24 1.37
C CYS A 54 -2.66 -7.68 1.67
N GLN A 55 -3.34 -8.71 1.12
CA GLN A 55 -2.95 -10.11 1.29
C GLN A 55 -1.90 -10.60 0.30
N ARG A 56 -1.87 -10.04 -0.92
CA ARG A 56 -0.99 -10.48 -2.01
C ARG A 56 0.27 -9.64 -2.12
N PHE A 57 0.22 -8.38 -1.71
CA PHE A 57 1.30 -7.43 -1.90
C PHE A 57 1.79 -6.82 -0.59
N ARG A 58 3.06 -6.45 -0.59
CA ARG A 58 3.72 -5.61 0.41
C ARG A 58 4.19 -4.30 -0.23
N VAL A 59 4.43 -3.29 0.59
CA VAL A 59 5.04 -2.04 0.14
C VAL A 59 6.56 -2.20 0.08
N HIS A 60 7.15 -1.90 -1.07
CA HIS A 60 8.59 -1.75 -1.17
C HIS A 60 8.96 -0.32 -0.76
N ALA A 61 9.54 -0.17 0.44
CA ALA A 61 9.76 1.14 1.08
C ALA A 61 10.62 2.09 0.24
N GLU A 62 11.61 1.59 -0.52
CA GLU A 62 12.48 2.48 -1.31
C GLU A 62 11.83 2.96 -2.62
N SER A 63 10.99 2.12 -3.24
CA SER A 63 10.41 2.43 -4.55
C SER A 63 8.97 2.93 -4.47
N HIS A 64 8.36 2.89 -3.28
CA HIS A 64 6.95 3.21 -3.05
C HIS A 64 6.01 2.44 -3.98
N GLN A 65 6.29 1.15 -4.19
CA GLN A 65 5.50 0.27 -5.07
C GLN A 65 4.95 -0.94 -4.31
N LEU A 66 3.85 -1.50 -4.82
CA LEU A 66 3.37 -2.81 -4.40
C LEU A 66 4.19 -3.90 -5.09
N VAL A 67 4.73 -4.82 -4.29
CA VAL A 67 5.43 -6.03 -4.76
C VAL A 67 4.79 -7.26 -4.14
N GLU A 68 4.73 -8.37 -4.88
CA GLU A 68 4.10 -9.60 -4.36
C GLU A 68 4.87 -10.19 -3.17
N HIS A 69 4.15 -10.87 -2.27
CA HIS A 69 4.79 -11.70 -1.26
C HIS A 69 5.61 -12.80 -1.94
N GLY A 70 6.90 -12.89 -1.60
CA GLY A 70 7.80 -13.94 -2.10
C GLY A 70 8.60 -13.58 -3.35
N THR A 71 8.44 -12.40 -3.95
CA THR A 71 9.30 -11.95 -5.07
C THR A 71 10.54 -11.15 -4.62
N GLY A 72 10.85 -11.15 -3.32
CA GLY A 72 12.08 -10.56 -2.80
C GLY A 72 13.06 -11.63 -2.30
N GLN A 73 14.21 -11.68 -2.97
CA GLN A 73 15.43 -12.48 -2.72
C GLN A 73 15.48 -13.87 -3.39
N THR A 74 15.95 -13.87 -4.65
CA THR A 74 17.22 -14.53 -5.01
C THR A 74 18.19 -13.45 -5.46
#